data_AF-A0A7C5NEE0-F1
#
_entry.id   AF-A0A7C5NEE0-F1
#
_cell.length_a   1.000
_cell.length_b   1.000
_cell.length_c   1.000
_cell.angle_alpha   90.00
_cell.angle_beta   90.00
_cell.angle_gamma   90.00
#
_symmetry.space_group_name_H-M   'P 1'
#
loop_
_entity.id
_entity.type
_entity.pdbx_description
1 polymer ?
#
loop_
_entity_poly.entity_id
_entity_poly.type
_entity_poly.pdbx_seq_one_letter_code
_entity_poly.pdbx_strand_id
1 'polypeptide(L)'
;MEFWNNKVNVSKEAATLQISIINGFSSEKRMRIALDFANLGIEQTRKWIKKNHPNYSELEINLEFVRIMYFETKQMTKAHWQFYKKKMEEKIRKDWSNRFREMMKKNNWDYEDVAKLGNFKSGKVIEATVSRGLPSFAKLAVIIFERTKK
;
A
#
# COMPACT_ATOMS: atom_id res chain seq x y z
N MET A 1 -21.63 -20.30 26.76
CA MET A 1 -20.25 -20.56 27.19
C MET A 1 -19.24 -20.55 26.03
N GLU A 2 -19.67 -20.61 24.76
CA GLU A 2 -18.77 -20.68 23.58
C GLU A 2 -17.94 -19.42 23.28
N PHE A 3 -18.40 -18.21 23.61
CA PHE A 3 -17.73 -16.97 23.20
C PHE A 3 -16.31 -16.79 23.82
N TRP A 4 -16.07 -17.38 24.99
CA TRP A 4 -14.84 -17.20 25.75
C TRP A 4 -13.73 -18.19 25.36
N ASN A 5 -14.09 -19.37 24.83
CA ASN A 5 -13.11 -20.40 24.46
C ASN A 5 -12.22 -20.02 23.26
N ASN A 6 -12.53 -18.92 22.55
CA ASN A 6 -11.75 -18.45 21.40
C ASN A 6 -10.80 -17.28 21.74
N LYS A 7 -10.77 -16.76 22.97
CA LYS A 7 -9.88 -15.66 23.37
C LYS A 7 -8.66 -16.22 24.10
N VAL A 8 -7.60 -16.46 23.33
CA VAL A 8 -6.41 -17.20 23.74
C VAL A 8 -5.65 -16.60 24.96
N ASN A 9 -5.89 -15.34 25.38
CA ASN A 9 -5.06 -14.67 26.40
C ASN A 9 -5.80 -13.72 27.39
N VAL A 10 -7.12 -13.86 27.63
CA VAL A 10 -7.83 -12.94 28.55
C VAL A 10 -8.70 -13.73 29.53
N SER A 11 -8.45 -13.58 30.85
CA SER A 11 -9.29 -14.19 31.88
C SER A 11 -10.68 -13.56 31.90
N LYS A 12 -11.66 -14.32 32.39
CA LYS A 12 -13.05 -13.84 32.53
C LYS A 12 -13.13 -12.62 33.45
N GLU A 13 -12.34 -12.59 34.53
CA GLU A 13 -12.30 -11.41 35.42
C GLU A 13 -11.75 -10.19 34.70
N ALA A 14 -10.65 -10.33 33.95
CA ALA A 14 -10.03 -9.23 33.21
C ALA A 14 -10.97 -8.63 32.15
N ALA A 15 -11.72 -9.49 31.44
CA ALA A 15 -12.70 -9.03 30.45
C ALA A 15 -13.90 -8.33 31.10
N THR A 16 -14.35 -8.84 32.26
CA THR A 16 -15.45 -8.22 33.02
C THR A 16 -15.04 -6.85 33.56
N LEU A 17 -13.81 -6.73 34.04
CA LEU A 17 -13.23 -5.46 34.47
C LEU A 17 -13.14 -4.46 33.31
N GLN A 18 -12.65 -4.89 32.14
CA GLN A 18 -12.62 -4.03 30.94
C GLN A 18 -14.01 -3.53 30.54
N ILE A 19 -15.03 -4.40 30.55
CA ILE A 19 -16.41 -4.02 30.23
C ILE A 19 -16.94 -3.00 31.24
N SER A 20 -16.67 -3.20 32.54
CA SER A 20 -17.10 -2.26 33.58
C SER A 20 -16.48 -0.86 33.42
N ILE A 21 -15.19 -0.79 33.06
CA ILE A 21 -14.47 0.46 32.80
C ILE A 21 -15.02 1.15 31.55
N ILE A 22 -15.21 0.40 30.45
CA ILE A 22 -15.74 0.94 29.18
C ILE A 22 -17.15 1.48 29.36
N ASN A 23 -18.00 0.81 30.15
CA ASN A 23 -19.36 1.26 30.42
C ASN A 23 -19.43 2.55 31.25
N GLY A 24 -18.37 2.91 31.97
CA GLY A 24 -18.24 4.19 32.66
C GLY A 24 -17.92 5.37 31.73
N PHE A 25 -17.63 5.12 30.46
CA PHE A 25 -17.33 6.18 29.48
C PHE A 25 -18.59 6.70 28.78
N SER A 26 -18.56 7.98 28.40
CA SER A 26 -19.58 8.57 27.54
C SER A 26 -19.68 7.83 26.20
N SER A 27 -20.84 7.89 25.55
CA SER A 27 -21.06 7.25 24.25
C SER A 27 -20.08 7.75 23.18
N GLU A 28 -19.74 9.05 23.18
CA GLU A 28 -18.72 9.61 22.29
C GLU A 28 -17.33 9.02 22.54
N LYS A 29 -16.94 8.87 23.80
CA LYS A 29 -15.64 8.29 24.16
C LYS A 29 -15.58 6.81 23.79
N ARG A 30 -16.67 6.05 23.98
CA ARG A 30 -16.76 4.65 23.53
C ARG A 30 -16.65 4.53 22.02
N MET A 31 -17.32 5.41 21.26
CA MET A 31 -17.22 5.45 19.80
C MET A 31 -15.80 5.76 19.34
N ARG A 32 -15.13 6.75 19.96
CA ARG A 32 -13.74 7.08 19.67
C ARG A 32 -12.81 5.90 19.88
N ILE A 33 -12.93 5.22 21.03
CA ILE A 33 -12.14 4.02 21.32
C ILE A 33 -12.36 2.95 20.25
N ALA A 34 -13.61 2.68 19.85
CA ALA A 34 -13.91 1.71 18.80
C ALA A 34 -13.28 2.08 17.45
N LEU A 35 -13.34 3.37 17.07
CA LEU A 35 -12.72 3.90 15.86
C LEU A 35 -11.20 3.76 15.90
N ASP A 36 -10.56 4.12 17.02
CA ASP A 36 -9.12 4.03 17.19
C ASP A 36 -8.63 2.57 17.10
N PHE A 37 -9.38 1.63 17.70
CA PHE A 37 -9.08 0.20 17.56
C PHE A 37 -9.20 -0.30 16.12
N ALA A 38 -10.24 0.13 15.39
CA ALA A 38 -10.39 -0.23 13.97
C ALA A 38 -9.23 0.34 13.14
N ASN A 39 -8.88 1.61 13.36
CA ASN A 39 -7.76 2.28 12.69
C ASN A 39 -6.42 1.61 13.00
N LEU A 40 -6.20 1.14 14.23
CA LEU A 40 -4.99 0.42 14.60
C LEU A 40 -4.81 -0.86 13.76
N GLY A 41 -5.88 -1.63 13.54
CA GLY A 41 -5.83 -2.81 12.67
C GLY A 41 -5.46 -2.46 11.22
N ILE A 42 -6.05 -1.37 10.69
CA ILE A 42 -5.74 -0.86 9.35
C ILE A 42 -4.27 -0.45 9.26
N GLU A 43 -3.82 0.41 10.16
CA GLU A 43 -2.46 0.93 10.17
C GLU A 43 -1.41 -0.16 10.30
N GLN A 44 -1.61 -1.12 11.21
CA GLN A 44 -0.64 -2.20 11.41
C GLN A 44 -0.53 -3.10 10.19
N THR A 45 -1.65 -3.39 9.54
CA THR A 45 -1.66 -4.16 8.28
C THR A 45 -0.90 -3.42 7.19
N ARG A 46 -1.13 -2.11 7.04
CA ARG A 46 -0.39 -1.27 6.06
C ARG A 46 1.11 -1.21 6.36
N LYS A 47 1.48 -1.03 7.64
CA LYS A 47 2.88 -1.02 8.11
C LYS A 47 3.56 -2.36 7.82
N TRP A 48 2.86 -3.47 8.06
CA TRP A 48 3.34 -4.81 7.75
C TRP A 48 3.55 -5.01 6.24
N ILE A 49 2.60 -4.60 5.40
CA ILE A 49 2.75 -4.63 3.92
C ILE A 49 3.98 -3.84 3.50
N LYS A 50 4.14 -2.60 4.01
CA LYS A 50 5.28 -1.73 3.69
C LYS A 50 6.62 -2.30 4.15
N LYS A 51 6.65 -2.97 5.30
CA LYS A 51 7.86 -3.64 5.80
C LYS A 51 8.31 -4.79 4.89
N ASN A 52 7.35 -5.58 4.38
CA ASN A 52 7.64 -6.70 3.46
C ASN A 52 7.89 -6.24 2.02
N HIS A 53 7.37 -5.07 1.64
CA HIS A 53 7.56 -4.46 0.32
C HIS A 53 8.05 -3.01 0.45
N PRO A 54 9.33 -2.78 0.83
CA PRO A 54 9.85 -1.44 1.13
C PRO A 54 9.70 -0.43 -0.02
N ASN A 55 9.68 -0.93 -1.25
CA ASN A 55 9.65 -0.11 -2.47
C ASN A 55 8.24 0.24 -2.96
N TYR A 56 7.19 -0.29 -2.33
CA TYR A 56 5.81 -0.01 -2.73
C TYR A 56 5.42 1.43 -2.46
N SER A 57 4.74 2.06 -3.41
CA SER A 57 4.05 3.33 -3.16
C SER A 57 2.79 3.11 -2.33
N GLU A 58 2.19 4.19 -1.81
CA GLU A 58 0.92 4.11 -1.07
C GLU A 58 -0.20 3.47 -1.92
N LEU A 59 -0.16 3.61 -3.24
CA LEU A 59 -1.13 2.97 -4.13
C LEU A 59 -0.97 1.44 -4.16
N GLU A 60 0.27 0.95 -4.16
CA GLU A 60 0.58 -0.47 -4.13
C GLU A 60 0.24 -1.07 -2.75
N ILE A 61 0.53 -0.34 -1.67
CA ILE A 61 0.11 -0.71 -0.30
C ILE A 61 -1.41 -0.79 -0.20
N ASN A 62 -2.14 0.19 -0.75
CA ASN A 62 -3.61 0.19 -0.77
C ASN A 62 -4.16 -1.01 -1.53
N LEU A 63 -3.57 -1.35 -2.68
CA LEU A 63 -4.01 -2.49 -3.48
C LEU A 63 -3.86 -3.81 -2.70
N GLU A 64 -2.70 -4.01 -2.07
CA GLU A 64 -2.44 -5.19 -1.23
C GLU A 64 -3.33 -5.23 0.01
N PHE A 65 -3.52 -4.08 0.67
CA PHE A 65 -4.40 -3.98 1.82
C PHE A 65 -5.83 -4.41 1.46
N VAL A 66 -6.37 -3.92 0.34
CA VAL A 66 -7.71 -4.30 -0.11
C VAL A 66 -7.80 -5.78 -0.49
N ARG A 67 -6.74 -6.34 -1.10
CA ARG A 67 -6.65 -7.77 -1.39
C ARG A 67 -6.78 -8.60 -0.12
N ILE A 68 -5.94 -8.33 0.87
CA ILE A 68 -5.87 -9.10 2.12
C ILE A 68 -7.16 -8.92 2.92
N MET A 69 -7.61 -7.68 3.11
CA MET A 69 -8.72 -7.39 4.02
C MET A 69 -10.09 -7.73 3.47
N TYR A 70 -10.31 -7.65 2.15
CA TYR A 70 -11.63 -7.81 1.57
C TYR A 70 -11.74 -8.97 0.59
N PHE A 71 -10.74 -9.22 -0.25
CA PHE A 71 -10.82 -10.31 -1.22
C PHE A 71 -10.54 -11.67 -0.57
N GLU A 72 -9.46 -11.78 0.19
CA GLU A 72 -9.06 -13.05 0.83
C GLU A 72 -9.98 -13.46 1.97
N THR A 73 -10.55 -12.48 2.67
CA THR A 73 -11.59 -12.69 3.71
C THR A 73 -12.98 -12.97 3.12
N LYS A 74 -13.12 -13.06 1.79
CA LYS A 74 -14.39 -13.29 1.06
C LYS A 74 -15.45 -12.19 1.26
N GLN A 75 -15.05 -11.01 1.73
CA GLN A 75 -15.94 -9.84 1.84
C GLN A 75 -16.14 -9.12 0.49
N MET A 76 -15.37 -9.48 -0.54
CA MET A 76 -15.46 -8.92 -1.89
C MET A 76 -15.51 -10.03 -2.94
N THR A 77 -16.41 -9.88 -3.91
CA THR A 77 -16.53 -10.83 -5.03
C THR A 77 -15.33 -10.76 -5.97
N LYS A 78 -15.06 -11.86 -6.68
CA LYS A 78 -13.99 -11.90 -7.70
C LYS A 78 -14.17 -10.83 -8.78
N ALA A 79 -15.40 -10.55 -9.21
CA ALA A 79 -15.68 -9.54 -10.22
C ALA A 79 -15.31 -8.12 -9.72
N HIS A 80 -15.73 -7.76 -8.50
CA HIS A 80 -15.37 -6.48 -7.89
C HIS A 80 -13.86 -6.35 -7.67
N TRP A 81 -13.21 -7.43 -7.22
CA TRP A 81 -11.75 -7.44 -7.09
C TRP A 81 -11.04 -7.18 -8.41
N GLN A 82 -11.43 -7.86 -9.50
CA GLN A 82 -10.80 -7.68 -10.81
C GLN A 82 -10.98 -6.25 -11.34
N PHE A 83 -12.17 -5.67 -11.14
CA PHE A 83 -12.41 -4.28 -11.49
C PHE A 83 -11.53 -3.32 -10.68
N TYR A 84 -11.49 -3.48 -9.35
CA TYR A 84 -10.69 -2.65 -8.47
C TYR A 84 -9.20 -2.75 -8.79
N LYS A 85 -8.70 -3.98 -8.95
CA LYS A 85 -7.32 -4.27 -9.33
C LYS A 85 -6.95 -3.57 -10.63
N LYS A 86 -7.75 -3.71 -11.68
CA LYS A 86 -7.52 -3.03 -12.97
C LYS A 86 -7.42 -1.51 -12.82
N LYS A 87 -8.33 -0.90 -12.06
CA LYS A 87 -8.32 0.56 -11.82
C LYS A 87 -7.11 1.01 -11.01
N MET A 88 -6.68 0.22 -10.05
CA MET A 88 -5.48 0.51 -9.26
C MET A 88 -4.21 0.34 -10.08
N GLU A 89 -4.10 -0.70 -10.91
CA GLU A 89 -2.96 -0.92 -11.81
C GLU A 89 -2.78 0.25 -12.79
N GLU A 90 -3.86 0.81 -13.32
CA GLU A 90 -3.81 2.02 -14.15
C GLU A 90 -3.21 3.22 -13.39
N LYS A 91 -3.60 3.40 -12.12
CA LYS A 91 -3.08 4.49 -11.26
C LYS A 91 -1.61 4.25 -10.89
N ILE A 92 -1.26 3.03 -10.48
CA ILE A 92 0.11 2.63 -10.12
C ILE A 92 1.04 2.83 -11.31
N ARG A 93 0.61 2.47 -12.52
CA ARG A 93 1.40 2.71 -13.73
C ARG A 93 1.68 4.20 -13.95
N LYS A 94 0.66 5.06 -13.80
CA LYS A 94 0.83 6.52 -13.92
C LYS A 94 1.77 7.08 -12.85
N ASP A 95 1.63 6.60 -11.60
CA ASP A 95 2.51 6.96 -10.48
C ASP A 95 3.98 6.66 -10.80
N TRP A 96 4.27 5.44 -11.25
CA TRP A 96 5.62 5.06 -11.67
C TRP A 96 6.17 5.95 -12.79
N SER A 97 5.39 6.19 -13.85
CA SER A 97 5.81 7.06 -14.96
C SER A 97 6.08 8.50 -14.50
N ASN A 98 5.28 9.02 -13.56
CA ASN A 98 5.48 10.36 -13.01
C ASN A 98 6.76 10.44 -12.17
N ARG A 99 6.99 9.48 -11.27
CA ARG A 99 8.21 9.40 -10.45
C ARG A 99 9.47 9.28 -11.31
N PHE A 100 9.40 8.51 -12.40
CA PHE A 100 10.48 8.42 -13.38
C PHE A 100 10.77 9.75 -14.08
N ARG A 101 9.74 10.48 -14.52
CA ARG A 101 9.92 11.81 -15.12
C ARG A 101 10.49 12.83 -14.12
N GLU A 102 10.07 12.78 -12.86
CA GLU A 102 10.63 13.63 -11.81
C GLU A 102 12.11 13.35 -11.54
N MET A 103 12.51 12.07 -11.57
CA MET A 103 13.91 11.68 -11.49
C MET A 103 14.72 12.27 -12.64
N MET A 104 14.28 12.06 -13.89
CA MET A 104 14.96 12.61 -15.06
C MET A 104 15.08 14.13 -14.98
N LYS A 105 13.98 14.83 -14.66
CA LYS A 105 13.97 16.29 -14.53
C LYS A 105 14.99 16.80 -13.50
N LYS A 106 15.09 16.13 -12.35
CA LYS A 106 16.01 16.53 -11.28
C LYS A 106 17.48 16.23 -11.58
N ASN A 107 17.76 15.22 -12.40
CA ASN A 107 19.11 14.92 -12.87
C ASN A 107 19.47 15.67 -14.17
N ASN A 108 18.56 16.51 -14.68
CA ASN A 108 18.69 17.16 -15.99
C ASN A 108 18.94 16.15 -17.13
N TRP A 109 18.26 15.01 -17.08
CA TRP A 109 18.32 13.97 -18.11
C TRP A 109 17.13 14.07 -19.06
N ASP A 110 17.38 13.74 -20.31
CA ASP A 110 16.34 13.43 -21.29
C ASP A 110 16.24 11.92 -21.56
N TYR A 111 15.36 11.52 -22.48
CA TYR A 111 15.22 10.11 -22.84
C TYR A 111 16.42 9.54 -23.60
N GLU A 112 17.19 10.37 -24.31
CA GLU A 112 18.41 9.95 -25.00
C GLU A 112 19.55 9.67 -24.00
N ASP A 113 19.65 10.45 -22.93
CA ASP A 113 20.58 10.19 -21.84
C ASP A 113 20.30 8.84 -21.18
N VAL A 114 19.02 8.55 -20.91
CA VAL A 114 18.61 7.24 -20.38
C VAL A 114 18.89 6.12 -21.39
N ALA A 115 18.67 6.37 -22.68
CA ALA A 115 18.96 5.38 -23.71
C ALA A 115 20.45 5.05 -23.77
N LYS A 116 21.33 6.05 -23.68
CA LYS A 116 22.79 5.85 -23.61
C LYS A 116 23.20 5.08 -22.36
N LEU A 117 22.67 5.45 -21.19
CA LEU A 117 22.96 4.77 -19.92
C LEU A 117 22.54 3.29 -19.94
N GLY A 118 21.42 2.98 -20.58
CA GLY A 118 20.90 1.62 -20.67
C GLY A 118 21.28 0.85 -21.94
N ASN A 119 22.14 1.42 -22.79
CA ASN A 119 22.52 0.87 -24.10
C ASN A 119 21.32 0.52 -25.01
N PHE A 120 20.33 1.40 -25.06
CA PHE A 120 19.15 1.28 -25.92
C PHE A 120 19.39 1.95 -27.28
N LYS A 121 18.61 1.52 -28.30
CA LYS A 121 18.72 2.04 -29.67
C LYS A 121 18.45 3.55 -29.80
N SER A 122 17.54 4.10 -28.99
CA SER A 122 17.23 5.53 -28.94
C SER A 122 16.31 5.88 -27.77
N GLY A 123 16.25 7.16 -27.41
CA GLY A 123 15.34 7.70 -26.42
C GLY A 123 13.86 7.49 -26.77
N LYS A 124 13.50 7.46 -28.06
CA LYS A 124 12.13 7.14 -28.51
C LYS A 124 11.66 5.76 -28.04
N VAL A 125 12.56 4.77 -27.98
CA VAL A 125 12.23 3.43 -27.48
C VAL A 125 11.89 3.49 -25.99
N ILE A 126 12.65 4.29 -25.22
CA ILE A 126 12.39 4.51 -23.79
C ILE A 126 11.05 5.20 -23.60
N GLU A 127 10.79 6.30 -24.31
CA GLU A 127 9.56 7.07 -24.21
C GLU A 127 8.31 6.22 -24.50
N ALA A 128 8.36 5.42 -25.57
CA ALA A 128 7.29 4.50 -25.93
C ALA A 128 7.07 3.42 -24.84
N THR A 129 8.15 2.93 -24.24
CA THR A 129 8.09 1.91 -23.18
C THR A 129 7.51 2.50 -21.90
N VAL A 130 7.97 3.67 -21.47
CA VAL A 130 7.48 4.39 -20.29
C VAL A 130 5.98 4.68 -20.39
N SER A 131 5.49 4.96 -21.60
CA SER A 131 4.06 5.22 -21.85
C SER A 131 3.19 3.96 -21.75
N ARG A 132 3.73 2.78 -22.08
CA ARG A 132 3.01 1.49 -21.97
C ARG A 132 3.07 0.91 -20.57
N GLY A 133 4.18 1.12 -19.86
CA GLY A 133 4.40 0.76 -18.47
C GLY A 133 5.89 0.78 -18.15
N LEU A 134 6.24 1.35 -16.99
CA LEU A 134 7.65 1.53 -16.64
C LEU A 134 8.38 0.18 -16.49
N PRO A 135 9.45 -0.07 -17.26
CA PRO A 135 10.17 -1.34 -17.22
C PRO A 135 10.94 -1.50 -15.90
N SER A 136 11.30 -2.74 -15.55
CA SER A 136 11.88 -3.07 -14.25
C SER A 136 13.17 -2.30 -13.93
N PHE A 137 14.07 -2.13 -14.91
CA PHE A 137 15.31 -1.37 -14.70
C PHE A 137 15.04 0.11 -14.36
N ALA A 138 14.03 0.71 -15.02
CA ALA A 138 13.67 2.11 -14.79
C ALA A 138 12.97 2.28 -13.43
N LYS A 139 12.15 1.31 -12.99
CA LYS A 139 11.64 1.26 -11.61
C LYS A 139 12.77 1.19 -10.59
N LEU A 140 13.79 0.36 -10.85
CA LEU A 140 14.95 0.24 -9.97
C LEU A 140 15.73 1.57 -9.88
N ALA A 141 15.95 2.24 -11.01
CA ALA A 141 16.60 3.54 -11.04
C ALA A 141 15.85 4.58 -10.20
N VAL A 142 14.52 4.64 -10.32
CA VAL A 142 13.66 5.51 -9.48
C VAL A 142 13.83 5.19 -8.00
N ILE A 143 13.78 3.91 -7.63
CA ILE A 143 13.91 3.50 -6.22
C ILE A 143 15.28 3.90 -5.66
N ILE A 144 16.37 3.70 -6.41
CA ILE A 144 17.72 4.08 -5.98
C ILE A 144 17.78 5.60 -5.77
N PHE A 145 17.30 6.37 -6.75
CA PHE A 145 17.29 7.82 -6.69
C PHE A 145 16.46 8.39 -5.53
N GLU A 146 15.31 7.78 -5.23
CA GLU A 146 14.49 8.19 -4.09
C GLU A 146 15.13 7.86 -2.74
N ARG A 147 15.91 6.77 -2.68
CA ARG A 147 16.66 6.40 -1.47
C ARG A 147 17.84 7.33 -1.22
N THR A 148 18.52 7.82 -2.26
CA THR A 148 19.64 8.76 -2.11
C THR A 148 19.21 10.16 -1.63
N LYS A 149 17.91 10.43 -1.53
CA LYS A 149 17.35 11.70 -1.04
C LYS A 149 16.84 11.66 0.39
N LYS A 150 16.78 10.48 0.99
CA LYS A 150 16.39 10.29 2.39
C LYS A 150 17.63 10.24 3.25
#